data_AF-S3C596-F1
#
_entry.id   AF-S3C596-F1
#
_cell.length_a   1.000
_cell.length_b   1.000
_cell.length_c   1.000
_cell.angle_alpha   90.00
_cell.angle_beta   90.00
_cell.angle_gamma   90.00
#
_symmetry.space_group_name_H-M   'P 1'
#
loop_
_entity.id
_entity.type
_entity.pdbx_description
1 polymer ?
#
loop_
_entity_poly.entity_id
_entity_poly.type
_entity_poly.pdbx_seq_one_letter_code
_entity_poly.pdbx_strand_id
1 'polypeptide(L)'
;MSRSPTLQPLVPSSLLYGNADQTVVVVDVPRSIEEAQEPWPNRNDDGASVRNRRRLLSGHPPISPFPTPSGLSVIDNESLAGQSLTAKLAELTAQATVDSALAELHNAAFDGPWCLPRCIHSDEKAGVKKDVAVVSTSASFHIPPGARYLAGTIEACRDEFLADAPEFNVIVLDPPWPNRSARRRRQGRKRKSCALDGSSDDTGYETAYNMQSMRELLEQIPVGAKLAATGNSLVAVWVTNKAGCEAMLTDPRCGLFRDWGVELVATWTWLKVTTHGEPVVPLDSQWRKPWERLLIARRPVGVGTTAGSGHSTAVPLPTQRVIVGVPDLHSRKPNLRSLLLPFVAPVDGTGNEQSANITGLEVFARNLTAGWWAWGNEALLFQHKSWWTEQSKGDVQAQADAQDGVVASAGSGSAASDAGQCHDKSTI
;
A
#
# COMPACT_ATOMS: atom_id res chain seq x y z
N MET A 1 -43.28 8.46 3.10
CA MET A 1 -42.23 7.67 3.79
C MET A 1 -40.93 8.42 3.63
N SER A 2 -40.54 9.15 4.68
CA SER A 2 -39.33 9.96 4.70
C SER A 2 -38.10 9.06 4.66
N ARG A 3 -37.20 9.27 3.70
CA ARG A 3 -35.90 8.58 3.66
C ARG A 3 -35.11 9.02 4.89
N SER A 4 -34.75 8.07 5.75
CA SER A 4 -33.80 8.32 6.84
C SER A 4 -32.51 8.90 6.23
N PRO A 5 -31.98 10.02 6.76
CA PRO A 5 -30.71 10.55 6.28
C PRO A 5 -29.62 9.54 6.63
N THR A 6 -28.98 8.99 5.59
CA THR A 6 -27.77 8.19 5.75
C THR A 6 -26.72 9.10 6.38
N LEU A 7 -26.37 8.89 7.65
CA LEU A 7 -25.28 9.59 8.31
C LEU A 7 -24.01 9.33 7.48
N GLN A 8 -23.44 10.37 6.88
CA GLN A 8 -22.14 10.28 6.24
C GLN A 8 -21.09 9.88 7.30
N PRO A 9 -20.12 9.00 6.96
CA PRO A 9 -19.07 8.66 7.89
C PRO A 9 -18.28 9.92 8.28
N LEU A 10 -18.03 10.13 9.57
CA LEU A 10 -17.27 11.27 10.10
C LEU A 10 -15.85 11.38 9.51
N VAL A 11 -15.32 10.32 8.88
CA VAL A 11 -14.06 10.35 8.13
C VAL A 11 -14.18 9.50 6.86
N PRO A 12 -13.69 9.96 5.68
CA PRO A 12 -13.83 9.25 4.41
C PRO A 12 -13.12 7.88 4.37
N SER A 13 -13.59 6.99 3.48
CA SER A 13 -12.94 5.73 3.15
C SER A 13 -11.54 5.95 2.55
N SER A 14 -10.58 5.06 2.82
CA SER A 14 -9.28 5.05 2.12
C SER A 14 -9.39 4.65 0.65
N LEU A 15 -10.42 3.89 0.27
CA LEU A 15 -10.69 3.54 -1.12
C LEU A 15 -11.49 4.67 -1.78
N LEU A 16 -10.81 5.47 -2.61
CA LEU A 16 -11.35 6.67 -3.26
C LEU A 16 -12.02 6.37 -4.61
N TYR A 17 -11.58 5.31 -5.28
CA TYR A 17 -12.16 4.80 -6.52
C TYR A 17 -11.88 3.31 -6.64
N GLY A 18 -12.80 2.59 -7.27
CA GLY A 18 -12.59 1.23 -7.73
C GLY A 18 -13.51 0.93 -8.90
N ASN A 19 -12.95 0.35 -9.96
CA ASN A 19 -13.76 -0.07 -11.10
C ASN A 19 -14.51 -1.37 -10.81
N ALA A 20 -15.49 -1.70 -11.66
CA ALA A 20 -16.37 -2.85 -11.46
C ALA A 20 -15.60 -4.18 -11.43
N ASP A 21 -14.56 -4.30 -12.28
CA ASP A 21 -13.72 -5.50 -12.38
C ASP A 21 -12.64 -5.59 -11.29
N GLN A 22 -12.55 -4.58 -10.42
CA GLN A 22 -11.56 -4.42 -9.37
C GLN A 22 -10.10 -4.47 -9.85
N THR A 23 -9.84 -4.22 -11.14
CA THR A 23 -8.50 -4.17 -11.75
C THR A 23 -7.82 -2.81 -11.56
N VAL A 24 -8.57 -1.75 -11.26
CA VAL A 24 -8.03 -0.42 -10.96
C VAL A 24 -8.68 0.13 -9.69
N VAL A 25 -7.86 0.57 -8.74
CA VAL A 25 -8.32 1.26 -7.53
C VAL A 25 -7.47 2.48 -7.22
N VAL A 26 -8.08 3.53 -6.68
CA VAL A 26 -7.37 4.68 -6.11
C VAL A 26 -7.47 4.60 -4.59
N VAL A 27 -6.33 4.64 -3.91
CA VAL A 27 -6.23 4.47 -2.46
C VAL A 27 -5.49 5.66 -1.85
N ASP A 28 -6.08 6.26 -0.82
CA ASP A 28 -5.38 7.17 0.07
C ASP A 28 -4.45 6.37 1.00
N VAL A 29 -3.14 6.48 0.77
CA VAL A 29 -2.13 5.68 1.46
C VAL A 29 -2.15 5.92 2.99
N PRO A 30 -2.03 7.16 3.52
CA PRO A 30 -2.12 7.39 4.96
C PRO A 30 -3.42 6.89 5.58
N ARG A 31 -4.56 7.17 4.95
CA ARG A 31 -5.87 6.76 5.44
C ARG A 31 -6.02 5.25 5.51
N SER A 32 -5.48 4.52 4.54
CA SER A 32 -5.50 3.05 4.59
C SER A 32 -4.78 2.49 5.83
N ILE A 33 -3.73 3.17 6.30
CA ILE A 33 -3.00 2.80 7.53
C ILE A 33 -3.83 3.17 8.77
N GLU A 34 -4.47 4.35 8.77
CA GLU A 34 -5.37 4.79 9.85
C GLU A 34 -6.55 3.84 10.03
N GLU A 35 -7.19 3.43 8.94
CA GLU A 35 -8.31 2.47 8.93
C GLU A 35 -7.88 1.08 9.38
N ALA A 36 -6.64 0.68 9.09
CA ALA A 36 -6.06 -0.57 9.55
C ALA A 36 -5.89 -0.62 11.08
N GLN A 37 -5.93 0.51 11.78
CA GLN A 37 -5.84 0.55 13.25
C GLN A 37 -7.15 0.17 13.96
N GLU A 38 -8.26 0.05 13.22
CA GLU A 38 -9.58 -0.32 13.77
C GLU A 38 -9.94 -1.78 13.45
N PRO A 39 -10.72 -2.47 14.31
CA PRO A 39 -11.21 -3.82 14.04
C PRO A 39 -11.96 -3.94 12.71
N TRP A 40 -11.98 -5.14 12.14
CA TRP A 40 -12.71 -5.47 10.92
C TRP A 40 -13.77 -6.55 11.20
N PRO A 41 -14.99 -6.49 10.60
CA PRO A 41 -15.51 -5.44 9.74
C PRO A 41 -15.84 -4.15 10.51
N ASN A 42 -15.64 -3.00 9.87
CA ASN A 42 -15.87 -1.68 10.48
C ASN A 42 -17.36 -1.27 10.46
N ARG A 43 -18.28 -2.21 10.74
CA ARG A 43 -19.74 -2.01 10.77
C ARG A 43 -20.23 -2.09 12.21
N ASN A 44 -20.67 -0.94 12.75
CA ASN A 44 -21.63 -0.93 13.85
C ASN A 44 -23.03 -0.77 13.21
N ASP A 45 -23.97 -1.67 13.53
CA ASP A 45 -25.37 -1.60 13.06
C ASP A 45 -26.11 -0.35 13.56
N ASP A 46 -25.53 0.41 14.48
CA ASP A 46 -26.21 1.50 15.19
C ASP A 46 -25.96 2.90 14.60
N GLY A 47 -25.30 3.03 13.43
CA GLY A 47 -25.03 4.33 12.78
C GLY A 47 -24.15 5.30 13.60
N ALA A 48 -23.72 4.88 14.80
CA ALA A 48 -22.79 5.60 15.64
C ALA A 48 -21.36 5.35 15.14
N SER A 49 -20.91 6.25 14.26
CA SER A 49 -19.52 6.37 13.84
C SER A 49 -18.59 6.46 15.06
N VAL A 50 -17.70 5.49 15.13
CA VAL A 50 -16.79 5.21 16.23
C VAL A 50 -15.60 4.49 15.54
N ARG A 51 -14.31 4.80 15.71
CA ARG A 51 -13.63 5.41 16.85
C ARG A 51 -12.24 6.00 16.54
N ASN A 52 -11.78 6.14 15.29
CA ASN A 52 -10.40 6.65 15.09
C ASN A 52 -10.34 8.18 15.03
N ARG A 53 -10.09 8.81 16.18
CA ARG A 53 -9.70 10.24 16.24
C ARG A 53 -8.23 10.45 15.93
N ARG A 54 -7.43 9.40 15.77
CA ARG A 54 -6.00 9.54 15.50
C ARG A 54 -5.79 9.62 13.99
N ARG A 55 -5.06 10.66 13.60
CA ARG A 55 -4.61 10.88 12.23
C ARG A 55 -3.12 10.65 12.15
N LEU A 56 -2.69 10.04 11.06
CA LEU A 56 -1.29 9.80 10.79
C LEU A 56 -0.63 11.12 10.37
N LEU A 57 0.51 11.44 10.98
CA LEU A 57 1.35 12.54 10.53
C LEU A 57 2.12 12.10 9.28
N SER A 58 1.97 12.86 8.20
CA SER A 58 2.43 12.54 6.85
C SER A 58 3.37 13.62 6.29
N GLY A 59 4.07 13.26 5.22
CA GLY A 59 4.84 14.23 4.42
C GLY A 59 3.93 14.99 3.45
N HIS A 60 4.44 16.11 2.93
CA HIS A 60 3.75 16.85 1.87
C HIS A 60 3.53 15.95 0.65
N PRO A 61 2.31 15.91 0.09
CA PRO A 61 2.04 15.12 -1.11
C PRO A 61 2.76 15.78 -2.31
N PRO A 62 3.37 15.00 -3.22
CA PRO A 62 4.00 15.55 -4.42
C PRO A 62 2.95 16.20 -5.32
N ILE A 63 3.10 17.51 -5.56
CA ILE A 63 2.23 18.28 -6.44
C ILE A 63 2.65 18.10 -7.90
N SER A 64 3.95 18.03 -8.16
CA SER A 64 4.52 17.81 -9.51
C SER A 64 5.38 16.54 -9.54
N PRO A 65 5.60 15.95 -10.74
CA PRO A 65 6.55 14.85 -10.89
C PRO A 65 7.96 15.22 -10.39
N PHE A 66 8.70 14.23 -9.92
CA PHE A 66 10.06 14.43 -9.44
C PHE A 66 11.01 14.74 -10.61
N PRO A 67 11.99 15.64 -10.40
CA PRO A 67 12.93 16.00 -11.45
C PRO A 67 13.81 14.80 -11.82
N THR A 68 13.96 14.57 -13.13
CA THR A 68 14.94 13.62 -13.65
C THR A 68 16.34 14.14 -13.37
N PRO A 69 17.23 13.38 -12.70
CA PRO A 69 18.59 13.83 -12.43
C PRO A 69 19.33 14.19 -13.73
N SER A 70 19.93 15.39 -13.76
CA SER A 70 20.71 15.89 -14.89
C SER A 70 21.96 15.04 -15.13
N GLY A 71 22.30 14.74 -16.39
CA GLY A 71 23.50 13.97 -16.76
C GLY A 71 23.33 12.45 -16.86
N LEU A 72 22.09 11.98 -16.73
CA LEU A 72 21.69 10.57 -16.83
C LEU A 72 20.75 10.32 -18.02
N SER A 73 20.66 11.26 -18.97
CA SER A 73 19.82 11.14 -20.18
C SER A 73 20.36 10.14 -21.21
N VAL A 74 21.54 9.57 -20.96
CA VAL A 74 22.16 8.52 -21.79
C VAL A 74 22.76 7.49 -20.83
N ILE A 75 21.96 6.56 -20.32
CA ILE A 75 22.50 5.22 -20.07
C ILE A 75 22.22 4.43 -21.33
N ASP A 76 23.29 3.90 -21.91
CA ASP A 76 23.24 3.02 -23.06
C ASP A 76 22.25 1.86 -22.82
N ASN A 77 21.63 1.42 -23.91
CA ASN A 77 20.73 0.25 -24.00
C ASN A 77 21.30 -1.06 -23.39
N GLU A 78 22.53 -1.06 -22.89
CA GLU A 78 23.18 -2.17 -22.17
C GLU A 78 22.47 -2.56 -20.85
N SER A 79 21.75 -1.64 -20.19
CA SER A 79 20.99 -1.94 -18.96
C SER A 79 19.87 -2.98 -19.16
N LEU A 80 19.29 -3.03 -20.36
CA LEU A 80 18.34 -4.07 -20.78
C LEU A 80 19.04 -5.29 -21.39
N ALA A 81 20.22 -5.14 -22.00
CA ALA A 81 20.91 -6.24 -22.68
C ALA A 81 21.25 -7.40 -21.73
N GLY A 82 21.57 -7.12 -20.47
CA GLY A 82 21.90 -8.14 -19.45
C GLY A 82 20.71 -8.73 -18.67
N GLN A 83 19.47 -8.29 -18.91
CA GLN A 83 18.29 -8.80 -18.21
C GLN A 83 17.74 -10.06 -18.88
N SER A 84 17.29 -11.02 -18.07
CA SER A 84 16.60 -12.20 -18.59
C SER A 84 15.33 -11.82 -19.34
N LEU A 85 14.93 -12.63 -20.33
CA LEU A 85 13.69 -12.40 -21.08
C LEU A 85 12.48 -12.29 -20.15
N THR A 86 12.39 -13.13 -19.12
CA THR A 86 11.34 -13.09 -18.10
C THR A 86 11.27 -11.73 -17.40
N ALA A 87 12.41 -11.14 -17.05
CA ALA A 87 12.45 -9.83 -16.40
C ALA A 87 11.95 -8.71 -17.32
N LYS A 88 12.34 -8.76 -18.59
CA LYS A 88 11.87 -7.81 -19.61
C LYS A 88 10.36 -7.91 -19.82
N LEU A 89 9.85 -9.14 -19.91
CA LEU A 89 8.41 -9.39 -20.03
C LEU A 89 7.67 -8.87 -18.80
N ALA A 90 8.15 -9.14 -17.59
CA ALA A 90 7.53 -8.65 -16.37
C ALA A 90 7.49 -7.11 -16.30
N GLU A 91 8.55 -6.42 -16.74
CA GLU A 91 8.57 -4.96 -16.83
C GLU A 91 7.59 -4.42 -17.88
N LEU A 92 7.59 -5.01 -19.09
CA LEU A 92 6.67 -4.61 -20.17
C LEU A 92 5.21 -4.87 -19.80
N THR A 93 4.91 -5.98 -19.15
CA THR A 93 3.56 -6.27 -18.64
C THR A 93 3.16 -5.24 -17.59
N ALA A 94 4.02 -4.94 -16.61
CA ALA A 94 3.72 -3.93 -15.60
C ALA A 94 3.48 -2.54 -16.22
N GLN A 95 4.30 -2.14 -17.19
CA GLN A 95 4.14 -0.90 -17.94
C GLN A 95 2.79 -0.85 -18.66
N ALA A 96 2.47 -1.87 -19.46
CA ALA A 96 1.21 -1.95 -20.20
C ALA A 96 -0.02 -1.94 -19.27
N THR A 97 0.06 -2.63 -18.13
CA THR A 97 -0.99 -2.64 -17.11
C THR A 97 -1.18 -1.25 -16.48
N VAL A 98 -0.10 -0.52 -16.23
CA VAL A 98 -0.15 0.87 -15.75
C VAL A 98 -0.75 1.81 -16.79
N ASP A 99 -0.32 1.71 -18.06
CA ASP A 99 -0.86 2.53 -19.16
C ASP A 99 -2.38 2.31 -19.31
N SER A 100 -2.82 1.05 -19.24
CA SER A 100 -4.24 0.70 -19.30
C SER A 100 -5.03 1.30 -18.12
N ALA A 101 -4.47 1.28 -16.91
CA ALA A 101 -5.14 1.83 -15.73
C ALA A 101 -5.26 3.36 -15.79
N LEU A 102 -4.24 4.06 -16.28
CA LEU A 102 -4.29 5.51 -16.50
C LEU A 102 -5.31 5.88 -17.58
N ALA A 103 -5.34 5.13 -18.69
CA ALA A 103 -6.35 5.32 -19.72
C ALA A 103 -7.76 5.09 -19.20
N GLU A 104 -7.97 4.07 -18.35
CA GLU A 104 -9.26 3.82 -17.72
C GLU A 104 -9.70 4.99 -16.82
N LEU A 105 -8.83 5.46 -15.93
CA LEU A 105 -9.15 6.60 -15.04
C LEU A 105 -9.47 7.87 -15.84
N HIS A 106 -8.74 8.09 -16.94
CA HIS A 106 -9.03 9.20 -17.87
C HIS A 106 -10.39 9.03 -18.55
N ASN A 107 -10.68 7.84 -19.10
CA ASN A 107 -11.93 7.55 -19.80
C ASN A 107 -13.15 7.55 -18.87
N ALA A 108 -12.96 7.13 -17.61
CA ALA A 108 -13.97 7.22 -16.56
C ALA A 108 -14.19 8.67 -16.08
N ALA A 109 -13.41 9.63 -16.60
CA ALA A 109 -13.40 11.03 -16.18
C ALA A 109 -13.28 11.16 -14.65
N PHE A 110 -12.40 10.36 -14.03
CA PHE A 110 -12.20 10.39 -12.58
C PHE A 110 -11.71 11.78 -12.15
N ASP A 111 -12.57 12.49 -11.43
CA ASP A 111 -12.37 13.86 -10.91
C ASP A 111 -12.29 13.89 -9.37
N GLY A 112 -12.30 12.72 -8.74
CA GLY A 112 -12.21 12.57 -7.29
C GLY A 112 -10.82 12.95 -6.74
N PRO A 113 -10.70 13.08 -5.40
CA PRO A 113 -9.40 13.38 -4.80
C PRO A 113 -8.41 12.23 -5.04
N TRP A 114 -7.19 12.54 -5.44
CA TRP A 114 -6.08 11.58 -5.53
C TRP A 114 -5.49 11.23 -4.14
N CYS A 115 -5.68 12.13 -3.18
CA CYS A 115 -5.41 11.92 -1.76
C CYS A 115 -6.29 12.83 -0.90
N LEU A 116 -6.61 12.40 0.31
CA LEU A 116 -7.32 13.16 1.32
C LEU A 116 -6.38 14.20 1.98
N PRO A 117 -6.92 15.22 2.65
CA PRO A 117 -6.12 16.18 3.41
C PRO A 117 -5.21 15.50 4.44
N ARG A 118 -3.90 15.73 4.31
CA ARG A 118 -2.85 15.16 5.18
C ARG A 118 -2.63 16.01 6.43
N CYS A 119 -2.41 15.36 7.57
CA CYS A 119 -1.85 16.02 8.75
C CYS A 119 -0.34 16.11 8.59
N ILE A 120 0.19 17.28 8.24
CA ILE A 120 1.62 17.45 7.97
C ILE A 120 2.41 17.64 9.28
N HIS A 121 3.65 17.15 9.32
CA HIS A 121 4.59 17.49 10.39
C HIS A 121 4.82 19.00 10.46
N SER A 122 4.53 19.64 11.61
CA SER A 122 4.97 21.02 11.85
C SER A 122 6.50 21.06 11.99
N ASP A 123 7.19 21.86 11.17
CA ASP A 123 8.65 22.00 11.16
C ASP A 123 9.25 22.36 12.54
N GLU A 124 8.46 22.92 13.47
CA GLU A 124 8.92 23.30 14.82
C GLU A 124 9.31 22.10 15.72
N LYS A 125 8.89 20.87 15.41
CA LYS A 125 9.28 19.67 16.17
C LYS A 125 10.43 18.86 15.55
N ALA A 126 11.02 19.34 14.45
CA ALA A 126 12.16 18.71 13.78
C ALA A 126 13.49 18.79 14.57
N GLY A 127 13.52 19.52 15.70
CA GLY A 127 14.72 19.72 16.52
C GLY A 127 15.03 18.62 17.55
N VAL A 128 14.16 17.64 17.74
CA VAL A 128 14.47 16.52 18.65
C VAL A 128 15.25 15.48 17.87
N LYS A 129 16.58 15.46 18.05
CA LYS A 129 17.45 14.37 17.59
C LYS A 129 16.85 13.03 18.02
N LYS A 130 16.30 12.27 17.08
CA LYS A 130 15.73 10.94 17.31
C LYS A 130 16.79 9.88 17.03
N ASP A 131 17.72 9.72 17.97
CA ASP A 131 18.43 8.46 18.12
C ASP A 131 17.44 7.43 18.68
N VAL A 132 16.55 6.88 17.84
CA VAL A 132 15.73 5.70 18.18
C VAL A 132 16.54 4.46 17.82
N ALA A 133 17.69 4.34 18.47
CA ALA A 133 18.40 3.10 18.65
C ALA A 133 18.71 3.01 20.15
N VAL A 134 18.31 1.90 20.76
CA VAL A 134 18.32 1.61 22.20
C VAL A 134 17.01 2.01 22.92
N VAL A 135 16.27 0.96 23.25
CA VAL A 135 15.06 0.90 24.05
C VAL A 135 15.21 1.71 25.35
N SER A 136 14.42 2.78 25.47
CA SER A 136 14.01 3.34 26.76
C SER A 136 12.56 2.95 27.00
N THR A 137 12.31 2.30 28.13
CA THR A 137 11.04 1.76 28.63
C THR A 137 9.99 2.83 28.98
N SER A 138 9.99 3.98 28.30
CA SER A 138 8.99 5.06 28.43
C SER A 138 8.34 5.49 27.11
N ALA A 139 8.66 4.82 25.99
CA ALA A 139 8.03 5.11 24.71
C ALA A 139 6.57 4.63 24.70
N SER A 140 5.63 5.58 24.64
CA SER A 140 4.21 5.24 24.53
C SER A 140 3.86 4.97 23.06
N PHE A 141 3.72 3.70 22.70
CA PHE A 141 3.23 3.24 21.40
C PHE A 141 1.70 3.17 21.40
N HIS A 142 1.08 3.36 20.23
CA HIS A 142 -0.32 3.03 20.01
C HIS A 142 -0.40 1.59 19.49
N ILE A 143 -1.06 0.71 20.25
CA ILE A 143 -1.26 -0.68 19.82
C ILE A 143 -2.73 -0.83 19.42
N PRO A 144 -3.03 -1.16 18.15
CA PRO A 144 -4.40 -1.42 17.71
C PRO A 144 -5.04 -2.57 18.49
N PRO A 145 -6.37 -2.54 18.69
CA PRO A 145 -7.08 -3.63 19.35
C PRO A 145 -6.81 -4.97 18.67
N GLY A 146 -6.48 -5.99 19.45
CA GLY A 146 -6.24 -7.36 18.97
C GLY A 146 -4.96 -7.55 18.15
N ALA A 147 -4.17 -6.51 17.87
CA ALA A 147 -2.89 -6.67 17.21
C ALA A 147 -1.91 -7.42 18.12
N ARG A 148 -1.16 -8.36 17.54
CA ARG A 148 -0.03 -9.03 18.20
C ARG A 148 1.24 -8.72 17.44
N TYR A 149 2.38 -8.63 18.12
CA TYR A 149 3.63 -8.32 17.45
C TYR A 149 4.84 -9.04 18.04
N LEU A 150 5.80 -9.34 17.17
CA LEU A 150 7.12 -9.85 17.49
C LEU A 150 8.15 -8.79 17.05
N ALA A 151 8.60 -7.98 17.99
CA ALA A 151 9.56 -6.90 17.74
C ALA A 151 11.00 -7.40 17.90
N GLY A 152 11.58 -7.86 16.79
CA GLY A 152 12.91 -8.45 16.79
C GLY A 152 13.27 -9.07 15.44
N THR A 153 14.46 -9.66 15.35
CA THR A 153 14.91 -10.35 14.15
C THR A 153 14.09 -11.61 13.89
N ILE A 154 14.02 -12.03 12.62
CA ILE A 154 13.37 -13.28 12.25
C ILE A 154 14.00 -14.45 13.02
N GLU A 155 15.32 -14.50 13.11
CA GLU A 155 16.02 -15.54 13.86
C GLU A 155 15.62 -15.58 15.34
N ALA A 156 15.65 -14.43 16.03
CA ALA A 156 15.43 -14.36 17.47
C ALA A 156 13.99 -14.67 17.89
N CYS A 157 13.00 -14.27 17.08
CA CYS A 157 11.58 -14.46 17.41
C CYS A 157 10.98 -15.74 16.80
N ARG A 158 11.78 -16.55 16.09
CA ARG A 158 11.27 -17.69 15.32
C ARG A 158 10.60 -18.75 16.19
N ASP A 159 11.20 -19.09 17.33
CA ASP A 159 10.69 -20.15 18.19
C ASP A 159 9.37 -19.75 18.86
N GLU A 160 9.27 -18.49 19.33
CA GLU A 160 8.03 -17.90 19.83
C GLU A 160 6.94 -17.88 18.75
N PHE A 161 7.29 -17.46 17.53
CA PHE A 161 6.37 -17.48 16.40
C PHE A 161 5.86 -18.89 16.09
N LEU A 162 6.74 -19.89 16.09
CA LEU A 162 6.34 -21.26 15.81
C LEU A 162 5.42 -21.83 16.89
N ALA A 163 5.68 -21.53 18.16
CA ALA A 163 4.89 -21.98 19.30
C ALA A 163 3.49 -21.36 19.33
N ASP A 164 3.39 -20.04 19.14
CA ASP A 164 2.17 -19.29 19.49
C ASP A 164 1.36 -18.81 18.29
N ALA A 165 1.98 -18.67 17.11
CA ALA A 165 1.28 -18.11 15.95
C ALA A 165 0.24 -19.08 15.41
N PRO A 166 -0.99 -18.61 15.12
CA PRO A 166 -1.99 -19.42 14.44
C PRO A 166 -1.60 -19.65 12.97
N GLU A 167 -2.43 -20.40 12.25
CA GLU A 167 -2.42 -20.31 10.80
C GLU A 167 -3.08 -19.00 10.36
N PHE A 168 -2.60 -18.46 9.24
CA PHE A 168 -3.03 -17.18 8.68
C PHE A 168 -3.74 -17.39 7.35
N ASN A 169 -4.86 -16.70 7.17
CA ASN A 169 -5.52 -16.61 5.88
C ASN A 169 -4.76 -15.67 4.94
N VAL A 170 -4.09 -14.65 5.49
CA VAL A 170 -3.30 -13.68 4.72
C VAL A 170 -1.92 -13.53 5.33
N ILE A 171 -0.87 -13.72 4.53
CA ILE A 171 0.51 -13.42 4.92
C ILE A 171 1.06 -12.36 3.95
N VAL A 172 1.38 -11.18 4.47
CA VAL A 172 2.03 -10.10 3.71
C VAL A 172 3.49 -10.04 4.12
N LEU A 173 4.40 -9.97 3.15
CA LEU A 173 5.82 -9.76 3.37
C LEU A 173 6.27 -8.46 2.67
N ASP A 174 7.02 -7.63 3.39
CA ASP A 174 7.72 -6.47 2.82
C ASP A 174 9.24 -6.57 3.04
N PRO A 175 9.94 -7.49 2.35
CA PRO A 175 11.32 -7.80 2.67
C PRO A 175 12.26 -6.58 2.52
N PRO A 176 13.29 -6.48 3.37
CA PRO A 176 14.28 -5.42 3.29
C PRO A 176 15.27 -5.65 2.12
N TRP A 177 14.76 -5.63 0.89
CA TRP A 177 15.52 -5.98 -0.31
C TRP A 177 16.85 -5.23 -0.42
N PRO A 178 17.93 -5.89 -0.90
CA PRO A 178 19.25 -5.25 -1.00
C PRO A 178 19.22 -3.97 -1.84
N ASN A 179 19.52 -2.84 -1.21
CA ASN A 179 19.52 -1.53 -1.86
C ASN A 179 20.80 -0.75 -1.54
N ARG A 180 21.65 -0.58 -2.56
CA ARG A 180 22.93 0.16 -2.43
C ARG A 180 22.73 1.61 -2.00
N SER A 181 21.64 2.26 -2.42
CA SER A 181 21.35 3.65 -2.09
C SER A 181 20.99 3.82 -0.62
N ALA A 182 20.10 2.96 -0.10
CA ALA A 182 19.72 2.94 1.31
C ALA A 182 20.94 2.66 2.20
N ARG A 183 21.75 1.65 1.84
CA ARG A 183 22.99 1.33 2.57
C ARG A 183 24.00 2.48 2.63
N ARG A 184 24.19 3.21 1.53
CA ARG A 184 25.10 4.38 1.49
C ARG A 184 24.61 5.55 2.32
N ARG A 185 23.28 5.75 2.43
CA ARG A 185 22.68 6.77 3.32
C ARG A 185 22.95 6.43 4.78
N ARG A 186 22.69 5.19 5.20
CA ARG A 186 22.98 4.72 6.57
C ARG A 186 24.46 4.86 6.95
N GLN A 187 25.36 4.61 6.00
CA GLN A 187 26.81 4.74 6.22
C GLN A 187 27.32 6.20 6.23
N GLY A 188 26.45 7.20 6.17
CA GLY A 188 26.82 8.63 6.16
C GLY A 188 27.59 9.08 4.91
N ARG A 189 27.67 8.23 3.87
CA ARG A 189 28.51 8.47 2.67
C ARG A 189 27.84 9.33 1.60
N LYS A 190 26.55 9.63 1.72
CA LYS A 190 25.87 10.60 0.86
C LYS A 190 25.85 11.95 1.60
N ARG A 191 26.78 12.86 1.24
CA ARG A 191 26.80 14.24 1.76
C ARG A 191 25.45 14.93 1.47
N LYS A 192 25.01 15.79 2.40
CA LYS A 192 23.81 16.66 2.40
C LYS A 192 23.68 17.60 1.17
N SER A 193 23.68 17.10 -0.05
CA SER A 193 23.59 17.94 -1.26
C SER A 193 22.27 17.80 -2.03
N CYS A 194 21.27 17.14 -1.46
CA CYS A 194 19.91 17.09 -2.02
C CYS A 194 18.88 17.32 -0.89
N ALA A 195 19.07 18.37 -0.09
CA ALA A 195 18.02 18.89 0.77
C ALA A 195 17.29 20.00 -0.02
N LEU A 196 16.51 19.59 -1.02
CA LEU A 196 15.51 20.47 -1.65
C LEU A 196 14.14 20.27 -0.98
N ASP A 197 13.99 19.22 -0.18
CA ASP A 197 12.96 19.06 0.82
C ASP A 197 13.64 19.02 2.20
N GLY A 198 13.20 19.85 3.15
CA GLY A 198 13.75 19.91 4.51
C GLY A 198 13.54 18.65 5.36
N SER A 199 13.31 17.48 4.75
CA SER A 199 13.08 16.21 5.46
C SER A 199 14.41 15.63 5.98
N SER A 200 14.83 16.12 7.15
CA SER A 200 16.12 15.82 7.77
C SER A 200 16.21 14.46 8.50
N ASP A 201 15.19 13.61 8.41
CA ASP A 201 14.98 12.48 9.33
C ASP A 201 14.91 11.07 8.68
N ASP A 202 15.44 10.86 7.46
CA ASP A 202 15.61 9.51 6.90
C ASP A 202 16.98 8.93 7.33
N THR A 203 17.05 8.39 8.56
CA THR A 203 18.23 7.68 9.09
C THR A 203 18.55 6.37 8.35
N GLY A 204 17.69 5.97 7.41
CA GLY A 204 17.84 4.78 6.58
C GLY A 204 17.54 3.48 7.36
N TYR A 205 16.79 2.57 6.73
CA TYR A 205 16.47 1.27 7.30
C TYR A 205 17.55 0.22 6.98
N GLU A 206 17.59 -0.86 7.76
CA GLU A 206 18.48 -1.98 7.48
C GLU A 206 17.99 -2.79 6.27
N THR A 207 18.79 -2.83 5.22
CA THR A 207 18.58 -3.67 4.04
C THR A 207 19.45 -4.92 4.11
N ALA A 208 18.97 -6.04 3.58
CA ALA A 208 19.79 -7.21 3.35
C ALA A 208 21.06 -6.86 2.56
N TYR A 209 22.19 -7.49 2.92
CA TYR A 209 23.49 -7.15 2.37
C TYR A 209 23.58 -7.43 0.86
N ASN A 210 23.10 -8.60 0.45
CA ASN A 210 23.03 -9.05 -0.93
C ASN A 210 21.83 -10.00 -1.11
N MET A 211 21.62 -10.53 -2.33
CA MET A 211 20.48 -11.41 -2.60
C MET A 211 20.57 -12.76 -1.87
N GLN A 212 21.78 -13.27 -1.60
CA GLN A 212 21.98 -14.53 -0.90
C GLN A 212 21.57 -14.42 0.57
N SER A 213 22.03 -13.39 1.28
CA SER A 213 21.61 -13.12 2.65
C SER A 213 20.10 -12.82 2.73
N MET A 214 19.52 -12.26 1.66
CA MET A 214 18.08 -12.06 1.60
C MET A 214 17.32 -13.39 1.48
N ARG A 215 17.80 -14.31 0.64
CA ARG A 215 17.25 -15.66 0.52
C ARG A 215 17.30 -16.38 1.87
N GLU A 216 18.47 -16.42 2.52
CA GLU A 216 18.66 -17.06 3.83
C GLU A 216 17.72 -16.50 4.91
N LEU A 217 17.45 -15.19 4.87
CA LEU A 217 16.49 -14.56 5.79
C LEU A 217 15.04 -14.98 5.50
N LEU A 218 14.65 -15.06 4.22
CA LEU A 218 13.30 -15.45 3.83
C LEU A 218 13.02 -16.94 4.05
N GLU A 219 14.03 -17.80 3.89
CA GLU A 219 13.93 -19.25 4.15
C GLU A 219 13.63 -19.58 5.62
N GLN A 220 13.96 -18.69 6.55
CA GLN A 220 13.66 -18.87 7.97
C GLN A 220 12.18 -18.68 8.32
N ILE A 221 11.43 -17.96 7.49
CA ILE A 221 10.02 -17.64 7.74
C ILE A 221 9.17 -18.85 7.32
N PRO A 222 8.42 -19.49 8.24
CA PRO A 222 7.70 -20.73 7.94
C PRO A 222 6.34 -20.43 7.27
N VAL A 223 6.36 -19.69 6.16
CA VAL A 223 5.17 -19.24 5.41
C VAL A 223 4.26 -20.43 5.05
N GLY A 224 4.82 -21.46 4.43
CA GLY A 224 4.06 -22.65 4.02
C GLY A 224 3.46 -23.44 5.18
N ALA A 225 4.08 -23.42 6.37
CA ALA A 225 3.57 -24.12 7.55
C ALA A 225 2.52 -23.32 8.34
N LYS A 226 2.50 -21.98 8.17
CA LYS A 226 1.57 -21.08 8.87
C LYS A 226 0.52 -20.47 7.93
N LEU A 227 0.50 -20.85 6.64
CA LEU A 227 -0.58 -20.48 5.73
C LEU A 227 -1.75 -21.44 5.87
N ALA A 228 -2.93 -20.93 6.21
CA ALA A 228 -4.13 -21.73 6.43
C ALA A 228 -4.45 -22.62 5.21
N ALA A 229 -4.91 -23.84 5.47
CA ALA A 229 -5.17 -24.86 4.43
C ALA A 229 -6.42 -24.59 3.56
N THR A 230 -6.92 -23.35 3.52
CA THR A 230 -8.03 -22.95 2.65
C THR A 230 -7.54 -22.59 1.26
N GLY A 231 -8.34 -22.89 0.23
CA GLY A 231 -8.01 -22.55 -1.16
C GLY A 231 -7.97 -21.03 -1.45
N ASN A 232 -8.45 -20.21 -0.51
CA ASN A 232 -8.48 -18.74 -0.62
C ASN A 232 -7.38 -18.05 0.21
N SER A 233 -6.52 -18.80 0.90
CA SER A 233 -5.42 -18.19 1.67
C SER A 233 -4.39 -17.58 0.73
N LEU A 234 -3.93 -16.36 1.03
CA LEU A 234 -3.03 -15.59 0.17
C LEU A 234 -1.69 -15.31 0.86
N VAL A 235 -0.62 -15.41 0.08
CA VAL A 235 0.71 -14.87 0.41
C VAL A 235 0.98 -13.72 -0.55
N ALA A 236 1.27 -12.53 -0.03
CA ALA A 236 1.54 -11.34 -0.82
C ALA A 236 2.93 -10.79 -0.49
N VAL A 237 3.81 -10.66 -1.49
CA VAL A 237 5.20 -10.22 -1.29
C VAL A 237 5.48 -8.96 -2.10
N TRP A 238 5.79 -7.86 -1.42
CA TRP A 238 6.29 -6.66 -2.08
C TRP A 238 7.67 -6.92 -2.67
N VAL A 239 7.87 -6.56 -3.94
CA VAL A 239 9.16 -6.68 -4.64
C VAL A 239 9.56 -5.36 -5.27
N THR A 240 10.87 -5.12 -5.31
CA THR A 240 11.43 -4.04 -6.14
C THR A 240 11.37 -4.41 -7.62
N ASN A 241 11.56 -3.43 -8.51
CA ASN A 241 11.66 -3.67 -9.96
C ASN A 241 12.95 -4.40 -10.40
N LYS A 242 13.78 -4.85 -9.45
CA LYS A 242 14.97 -5.65 -9.76
C LYS A 242 14.57 -7.10 -10.07
N ALA A 243 14.89 -7.56 -11.27
CA ALA A 243 14.65 -8.93 -11.77
C ALA A 243 14.97 -10.05 -10.76
N GLY A 244 16.11 -9.93 -10.06
CA GLY A 244 16.54 -10.94 -9.09
C GLY A 244 15.65 -11.07 -7.85
N CYS A 245 14.83 -10.05 -7.51
CA CYS A 245 13.87 -10.14 -6.41
C CYS A 245 12.71 -11.07 -6.77
N GLU A 246 12.13 -10.88 -7.94
CA GLU A 246 11.06 -11.75 -8.45
C GLU A 246 11.56 -13.16 -8.72
N ALA A 247 12.70 -13.32 -9.41
CA ALA A 247 13.26 -14.63 -9.72
C ALA A 247 13.55 -15.47 -8.46
N MET A 248 13.94 -14.84 -7.35
CA MET A 248 14.13 -15.53 -6.06
C MET A 248 12.84 -16.16 -5.53
N LEU A 249 11.69 -15.54 -5.81
CA LEU A 249 10.39 -16.03 -5.37
C LEU A 249 9.83 -17.04 -6.37
N THR A 250 9.93 -16.77 -7.67
CA THR A 250 9.16 -17.46 -8.72
C THR A 250 9.93 -18.48 -9.55
N ASP A 251 11.25 -18.65 -9.36
CA ASP A 251 12.01 -19.66 -10.12
C ASP A 251 11.41 -21.07 -9.93
N PRO A 252 11.09 -21.80 -11.02
CA PRO A 252 10.37 -23.07 -10.92
C PRO A 252 11.19 -24.20 -10.27
N ARG A 253 12.51 -24.04 -10.15
CA ARG A 253 13.41 -25.06 -9.60
C ARG A 253 13.86 -24.72 -8.18
N CYS A 254 14.10 -23.45 -7.87
CA CYS A 254 14.62 -23.03 -6.56
C CYS A 254 13.95 -21.79 -5.97
N GLY A 255 12.79 -21.38 -6.49
CA GLY A 255 12.04 -20.24 -5.98
C GLY A 255 11.40 -20.51 -4.62
N LEU A 256 11.34 -19.48 -3.77
CA LEU A 256 10.76 -19.58 -2.43
C LEU A 256 9.27 -19.93 -2.45
N PHE A 257 8.52 -19.57 -3.49
CA PHE A 257 7.12 -19.99 -3.61
C PHE A 257 7.00 -21.52 -3.70
N ARG A 258 7.93 -22.19 -4.41
CA ARG A 258 8.00 -23.65 -4.44
C ARG A 258 8.29 -24.22 -3.05
N ASP A 259 9.25 -23.64 -2.34
CA ASP A 259 9.65 -24.12 -1.00
C ASP A 259 8.54 -23.88 0.04
N TRP A 260 7.74 -22.83 -0.12
CA TRP A 260 6.55 -22.54 0.69
C TRP A 260 5.31 -23.32 0.26
N GLY A 261 5.35 -24.07 -0.85
CA GLY A 261 4.21 -24.85 -1.36
C GLY A 261 3.07 -23.99 -1.91
N VAL A 262 3.39 -22.83 -2.50
CA VAL A 262 2.43 -21.91 -3.12
C VAL A 262 2.80 -21.62 -4.58
N GLU A 263 1.83 -21.19 -5.37
CA GLU A 263 2.00 -20.79 -6.77
C GLU A 263 1.61 -19.31 -6.96
N LEU A 264 2.32 -18.60 -7.83
CA LEU A 264 1.97 -17.23 -8.21
C LEU A 264 0.63 -17.23 -8.96
N VAL A 265 -0.31 -16.39 -8.53
CA VAL A 265 -1.65 -16.28 -9.12
C VAL A 265 -2.04 -14.87 -9.54
N ALA A 266 -1.39 -13.85 -9.00
CA ALA A 266 -1.56 -12.48 -9.48
C ALA A 266 -0.29 -11.64 -9.25
N THR A 267 -0.16 -10.61 -10.07
CA THR A 267 0.82 -9.54 -9.89
C THR A 267 0.07 -8.22 -9.84
N TRP A 268 0.11 -7.56 -8.70
CA TRP A 268 -0.48 -6.22 -8.54
C TRP A 268 0.63 -5.16 -8.59
N THR A 269 0.28 -3.96 -9.04
CA THR A 269 1.21 -2.85 -9.24
C THR A 269 0.74 -1.66 -8.43
N TRP A 270 1.56 -1.18 -7.49
CA TRP A 270 1.30 0.09 -6.81
C TRP A 270 1.92 1.24 -7.60
N LEU A 271 1.09 1.97 -8.33
CA LEU A 271 1.46 3.16 -9.07
C LEU A 271 1.42 4.41 -8.17
N LYS A 272 2.52 5.17 -8.20
CA LYS A 272 2.68 6.40 -7.44
C LYS A 272 2.42 7.59 -8.34
N VAL A 273 1.46 8.42 -7.94
CA VAL A 273 1.03 9.61 -8.68
C VAL A 273 1.16 10.88 -7.85
N THR A 274 1.14 12.03 -8.50
CA THR A 274 1.03 13.36 -7.89
C THR A 274 -0.40 13.61 -7.39
N THR A 275 -0.62 14.73 -6.71
CA THR A 275 -1.98 15.20 -6.36
C THR A 275 -2.88 15.49 -7.56
N HIS A 276 -2.34 15.43 -8.78
CA HIS A 276 -3.07 15.63 -10.04
C HIS A 276 -3.20 14.33 -10.86
N GLY A 277 -2.79 13.18 -10.32
CA GLY A 277 -2.91 11.89 -11.00
C GLY A 277 -1.78 11.56 -11.99
N GLU A 278 -0.79 12.44 -12.13
CA GLU A 278 0.36 12.21 -13.01
C GLU A 278 1.36 11.26 -12.34
N PRO A 279 1.99 10.32 -13.05
CA PRO A 279 3.07 9.51 -12.48
C PRO A 279 4.19 10.38 -11.87
N VAL A 280 4.62 10.05 -10.63
CA VAL A 280 5.67 10.85 -9.94
C VAL A 280 7.04 10.79 -10.61
N VAL A 281 7.23 9.89 -11.56
CA VAL A 281 8.38 9.77 -12.45
C VAL A 281 7.84 9.33 -13.81
N PRO A 282 8.42 9.76 -14.95
CA PRO A 282 8.02 9.26 -16.26
C PRO A 282 8.04 7.73 -16.34
N LEU A 283 7.05 7.14 -17.00
CA LEU A 283 6.87 5.69 -17.09
C LEU A 283 8.03 5.00 -17.83
N ASP A 284 8.55 5.66 -18.86
CA ASP A 284 9.69 5.26 -19.68
C ASP A 284 11.06 5.47 -18.99
N SER A 285 11.08 5.98 -17.75
CA SER A 285 12.31 6.18 -16.99
C SER A 285 13.08 4.87 -16.83
N GLN A 286 14.34 4.88 -17.27
CA GLN A 286 15.26 3.75 -17.13
C GLN A 286 15.86 3.63 -15.73
N TRP A 287 15.68 4.65 -14.90
CA TRP A 287 16.38 4.80 -13.62
C TRP A 287 15.53 4.35 -12.44
N ARG A 288 14.28 4.82 -12.44
CA ARG A 288 13.30 4.59 -11.39
C ARG A 288 11.95 4.47 -12.05
N LYS A 289 11.23 3.42 -11.68
CA LYS A 289 9.84 3.31 -12.06
C LYS A 289 8.97 4.02 -11.01
N PRO A 290 7.86 4.65 -11.43
CA PRO A 290 6.88 5.21 -10.51
C PRO A 290 6.01 4.14 -9.85
N TRP A 291 6.36 2.86 -9.92
CA TRP A 291 5.61 1.79 -9.28
C TRP A 291 6.48 0.78 -8.53
N GLU A 292 5.84 0.03 -7.64
CA GLU A 292 6.34 -1.19 -7.02
C GLU A 292 5.38 -2.35 -7.32
N ARG A 293 5.87 -3.59 -7.30
CA ARG A 293 5.03 -4.77 -7.59
C ARG A 293 4.77 -5.59 -6.33
N LEU A 294 3.61 -6.22 -6.29
CA LEU A 294 3.16 -7.13 -5.25
C LEU A 294 2.85 -8.47 -5.92
N LEU A 295 3.66 -9.48 -5.61
CA LEU A 295 3.43 -10.84 -6.10
C LEU A 295 2.50 -11.56 -5.14
N ILE A 296 1.37 -12.06 -5.64
CA ILE A 296 0.37 -12.76 -4.84
C ILE A 296 0.35 -14.23 -5.24
N ALA A 297 0.49 -15.09 -4.24
CA ALA A 297 0.51 -16.53 -4.37
C ALA A 297 -0.53 -17.20 -3.49
N ARG A 298 -0.96 -18.41 -3.86
CA ARG A 298 -1.87 -19.26 -3.08
C ARG A 298 -1.44 -20.72 -3.16
N ARG A 299 -1.98 -21.59 -2.31
CA ARG A 299 -1.77 -23.04 -2.47
C ARG A 299 -2.39 -23.53 -3.78
N PRO A 300 -1.73 -24.43 -4.53
CA PRO A 300 -2.33 -25.07 -5.69
C PRO A 300 -3.62 -25.81 -5.32
N VAL A 301 -4.60 -25.77 -6.22
CA VAL A 301 -5.88 -26.49 -6.04
C VAL A 301 -5.61 -28.00 -5.97
N GLY A 302 -6.10 -28.66 -4.91
CA GLY A 302 -5.99 -30.11 -4.73
C GLY A 302 -4.79 -30.61 -3.91
N VAL A 303 -3.88 -29.73 -3.48
CA VAL A 303 -2.75 -30.09 -2.59
C VAL A 303 -3.02 -29.59 -1.18
N GLY A 304 -3.27 -30.51 -0.23
CA GLY A 304 -3.39 -30.19 1.20
C GLY A 304 -4.67 -29.46 1.63
N THR A 305 -5.62 -29.22 0.72
CA THR A 305 -6.97 -28.74 1.07
C THR A 305 -7.77 -29.89 1.68
N THR A 306 -8.30 -29.73 2.89
CA THR A 306 -9.18 -30.74 3.52
C THR A 306 -10.37 -31.03 2.60
N ALA A 307 -10.43 -32.25 2.07
CA ALA A 307 -11.42 -32.74 1.09
C ALA A 307 -12.82 -32.98 1.70
N GLY A 308 -13.31 -32.03 2.49
CA GLY A 308 -14.51 -32.16 3.31
C GLY A 308 -15.47 -30.98 3.21
N SER A 309 -15.68 -30.43 2.01
CA SER A 309 -16.80 -29.54 1.67
C SER A 309 -16.73 -29.31 0.14
N GLY A 310 -17.84 -29.50 -0.57
CA GLY A 310 -17.88 -29.57 -2.03
C GLY A 310 -17.25 -28.37 -2.74
N HIS A 311 -16.66 -28.61 -3.92
CA HIS A 311 -16.33 -27.66 -4.98
C HIS A 311 -16.14 -26.19 -4.56
N SER A 312 -15.28 -25.91 -3.57
CA SER A 312 -14.94 -24.53 -3.22
C SER A 312 -13.98 -23.99 -4.28
N THR A 313 -14.55 -23.48 -5.37
CA THR A 313 -13.82 -22.70 -6.37
C THR A 313 -13.20 -21.50 -5.66
N ALA A 314 -11.88 -21.35 -5.77
CA ALA A 314 -11.19 -20.23 -5.16
C ALA A 314 -11.84 -18.90 -5.58
N VAL A 315 -11.96 -17.94 -4.66
CA VAL A 315 -12.56 -16.63 -4.98
C VAL A 315 -11.74 -15.98 -6.12
N PRO A 316 -12.38 -15.53 -7.22
CA PRO A 316 -11.67 -14.93 -8.34
C PRO A 316 -10.87 -13.70 -7.90
N LEU A 317 -9.56 -13.74 -8.12
CA LEU A 317 -8.61 -12.66 -7.85
C LEU A 317 -8.17 -12.04 -9.18
N PRO A 318 -8.20 -10.70 -9.35
CA PRO A 318 -7.66 -10.06 -10.53
C PRO A 318 -6.17 -10.40 -10.69
N THR A 319 -5.83 -11.07 -11.80
CA THR A 319 -4.45 -11.50 -12.08
C THR A 319 -3.51 -10.32 -12.29
N GLN A 320 -4.04 -9.20 -12.79
CA GLN A 320 -3.38 -7.90 -12.87
C GLN A 320 -4.29 -6.86 -12.21
N ARG A 321 -3.73 -6.06 -11.32
CA ARG A 321 -4.43 -4.96 -10.65
C ARG A 321 -3.50 -3.79 -10.42
N VAL A 322 -3.96 -2.56 -10.64
CA VAL A 322 -3.23 -1.33 -10.31
C VAL A 322 -3.85 -0.68 -9.09
N ILE A 323 -3.03 -0.53 -8.05
CA ILE A 323 -3.32 0.31 -6.88
C ILE A 323 -2.69 1.66 -7.17
N VAL A 324 -3.49 2.68 -7.43
CA VAL A 324 -3.01 4.04 -7.66
C VAL A 324 -3.07 4.82 -6.34
N GLY A 325 -2.02 5.55 -6.00
CA GLY A 325 -2.05 6.39 -4.81
C GLY A 325 -0.91 7.38 -4.73
N VAL A 326 -1.17 8.51 -4.07
CA VAL A 326 -0.14 9.53 -3.81
C VAL A 326 0.79 9.04 -2.70
N PRO A 327 2.12 8.93 -2.92
CA PRO A 327 3.04 8.39 -1.93
C PRO A 327 3.15 9.28 -0.69
N ASP A 328 3.36 8.67 0.47
CA ASP A 328 3.63 9.36 1.74
C ASP A 328 5.14 9.29 2.08
N LEU A 329 5.51 9.35 3.36
CA LEU A 329 6.87 9.17 3.86
C LEU A 329 7.49 7.86 3.37
N HIS A 330 8.83 7.83 3.35
CA HIS A 330 9.58 6.67 2.92
C HIS A 330 9.17 5.40 3.68
N SER A 331 9.14 4.27 2.97
CA SER A 331 8.71 2.96 3.48
C SER A 331 7.25 2.85 3.92
N ARG A 332 6.40 3.87 3.74
CA ARG A 332 4.94 3.71 3.90
C ARG A 332 4.31 3.24 2.59
N LYS A 333 3.60 2.13 2.67
CA LYS A 333 2.84 1.50 1.59
C LYS A 333 1.34 1.56 1.93
N PRO A 334 0.43 1.49 0.94
CA PRO A 334 -0.99 1.28 1.24
C PRO A 334 -1.15 -0.01 2.07
N ASN A 335 -1.98 0.05 3.11
CA ASN A 335 -2.29 -1.15 3.88
C ASN A 335 -3.13 -2.11 3.01
N LEU A 336 -2.75 -3.39 3.00
CA LEU A 336 -3.33 -4.38 2.08
C LEU A 336 -4.56 -5.09 2.65
N ARG A 337 -4.93 -4.90 3.92
CA ARG A 337 -6.04 -5.62 4.56
C ARG A 337 -7.33 -5.46 3.75
N SER A 338 -7.82 -4.24 3.57
CA SER A 338 -9.08 -4.01 2.83
C SER A 338 -9.01 -4.41 1.36
N LEU A 339 -7.81 -4.43 0.76
CA LEU A 339 -7.61 -4.77 -0.65
C LEU A 339 -7.58 -6.28 -0.90
N LEU A 340 -7.12 -7.09 0.06
CA LEU A 340 -6.99 -8.54 -0.06
C LEU A 340 -8.18 -9.31 0.51
N LEU A 341 -8.79 -8.82 1.60
CA LEU A 341 -9.89 -9.51 2.28
C LEU A 341 -11.08 -9.91 1.37
N PRO A 342 -11.48 -9.13 0.36
CA PRO A 342 -12.54 -9.54 -0.58
C PRO A 342 -12.25 -10.85 -1.33
N PHE A 343 -11.00 -11.26 -1.42
CA PHE A 343 -10.55 -12.46 -2.14
C PHE A 343 -10.21 -13.64 -1.22
N VAL A 344 -10.46 -13.48 0.08
CA VAL A 344 -10.09 -14.45 1.13
C VAL A 344 -11.31 -14.89 1.93
N ALA A 345 -12.29 -14.00 2.12
CA ALA A 345 -13.50 -14.27 2.89
C ALA A 345 -14.24 -15.52 2.37
N PRO A 346 -14.75 -16.39 3.28
CA PRO A 346 -15.59 -17.50 2.87
C PRO A 346 -16.83 -16.98 2.14
N VAL A 347 -17.12 -17.56 0.97
CA VAL A 347 -18.45 -17.50 0.39
C VAL A 347 -19.17 -18.74 0.91
N ASP A 348 -19.63 -18.70 2.16
CA ASP A 348 -20.70 -19.61 2.54
C ASP A 348 -21.95 -19.17 1.77
N GLY A 349 -22.36 -20.01 0.81
CA GLY A 349 -23.51 -19.78 -0.10
C GLY A 349 -24.87 -19.64 0.61
N THR A 350 -24.86 -19.42 1.92
CA THR A 350 -26.00 -19.10 2.78
C THR A 350 -26.28 -17.61 2.86
N GLY A 351 -25.42 -16.74 2.28
CA GLY A 351 -25.63 -15.29 2.26
C GLY A 351 -25.52 -14.63 3.65
N ASN A 352 -25.13 -15.40 4.66
CA ASN A 352 -24.70 -14.87 5.93
C ASN A 352 -23.22 -14.55 5.78
N GLU A 353 -22.87 -13.27 5.68
CA GLU A 353 -21.51 -12.79 5.99
C GLU A 353 -21.24 -13.02 7.49
N GLN A 354 -21.24 -14.28 7.94
CA GLN A 354 -20.80 -14.63 9.29
C GLN A 354 -19.31 -14.32 9.28
N SER A 355 -18.93 -13.26 9.99
CA SER A 355 -17.56 -12.73 10.03
C SER A 355 -16.58 -13.83 10.46
N ALA A 356 -16.08 -14.60 9.50
CA ALA A 356 -14.99 -15.52 9.74
C ALA A 356 -13.85 -14.68 10.31
N ASN A 357 -13.26 -15.14 11.40
CA ASN A 357 -12.14 -14.45 12.04
C ASN A 357 -10.92 -14.57 11.13
N ILE A 358 -10.81 -13.69 10.13
CA ILE A 358 -9.74 -13.71 9.14
C ILE A 358 -8.45 -13.28 9.83
N THR A 359 -7.52 -14.22 9.98
CA THR A 359 -6.22 -13.98 10.59
C THR A 359 -5.23 -13.50 9.54
N GLY A 360 -4.48 -12.46 9.87
CA GLY A 360 -3.42 -11.94 9.01
C GLY A 360 -2.09 -11.80 9.72
N LEU A 361 -1.00 -11.90 8.94
CA LEU A 361 0.37 -11.71 9.37
C LEU A 361 1.09 -10.73 8.43
N GLU A 362 1.75 -9.72 8.99
CA GLU A 362 2.66 -8.82 8.28
C GLU A 362 4.10 -9.09 8.73
N VAL A 363 4.94 -9.59 7.83
CA VAL A 363 6.37 -9.85 8.10
C VAL A 363 7.23 -8.73 7.51
N PHE A 364 8.27 -8.35 8.25
CA PHE A 364 9.04 -7.11 8.09
C PHE A 364 8.18 -5.85 8.29
N ALA A 365 7.17 -5.96 9.14
CA ALA A 365 6.23 -4.89 9.42
C ALA A 365 6.90 -3.66 10.05
N ARG A 366 6.32 -2.49 9.79
CA ARG A 366 6.61 -1.23 10.51
C ARG A 366 5.37 -0.53 11.05
N ASN A 367 4.21 -1.01 10.64
CA ASN A 367 2.89 -0.65 11.14
C ASN A 367 2.26 -1.91 11.74
N LEU A 368 1.31 -1.71 12.65
CA LEU A 368 0.43 -2.77 13.12
C LEU A 368 -0.92 -2.64 12.44
N THR A 369 -1.60 -3.76 12.28
CA THR A 369 -2.97 -3.85 11.79
C THR A 369 -3.84 -4.50 12.88
N ALA A 370 -4.99 -3.92 13.19
CA ALA A 370 -5.89 -4.43 14.21
C ALA A 370 -6.31 -5.87 13.92
N GLY A 371 -6.22 -6.72 14.94
CA GLY A 371 -6.49 -8.16 14.86
C GLY A 371 -5.42 -9.00 14.14
N TRP A 372 -4.38 -8.38 13.58
CA TRP A 372 -3.33 -9.08 12.82
C TRP A 372 -2.04 -9.23 13.64
N TRP A 373 -1.20 -10.18 13.23
CA TRP A 373 0.16 -10.33 13.72
C TRP A 373 1.11 -9.47 12.90
N ALA A 374 2.12 -8.90 13.55
CA ALA A 374 3.21 -8.18 12.91
C ALA A 374 4.55 -8.72 13.39
N TRP A 375 5.51 -8.92 12.49
CA TRP A 375 6.81 -9.47 12.84
C TRP A 375 7.93 -8.68 12.15
N GLY A 376 8.89 -8.17 12.90
CA GLY A 376 10.11 -7.58 12.36
C GLY A 376 10.83 -6.66 13.33
N ASN A 377 12.06 -6.28 12.95
CA ASN A 377 12.94 -5.43 13.76
C ASN A 377 12.30 -4.07 14.11
N GLU A 378 11.46 -3.55 13.22
CA GLU A 378 10.86 -2.22 13.31
C GLU A 378 9.33 -2.28 13.44
N ALA A 379 8.76 -3.40 13.90
CA ALA A 379 7.30 -3.62 13.96
C ALA A 379 6.50 -2.49 14.63
N LEU A 380 7.12 -1.78 15.60
CA LEU A 380 6.51 -0.67 16.33
C LEU A 380 6.92 0.74 15.85
N LEU A 381 7.72 0.87 14.79
CA LEU A 381 8.30 2.15 14.37
C LEU A 381 7.24 3.23 14.16
N PHE A 382 6.23 2.95 13.34
CA PHE A 382 5.16 3.90 13.06
C PHE A 382 4.04 3.88 14.10
N GLN A 383 4.12 3.02 15.12
CA GLN A 383 3.20 3.06 16.26
C GLN A 383 3.61 4.05 17.34
N HIS A 384 4.82 4.60 17.25
CA HIS A 384 5.26 5.62 18.18
C HIS A 384 4.36 6.87 18.08
N LYS A 385 3.92 7.41 19.23
CA LYS A 385 3.04 8.59 19.31
C LYS A 385 3.47 9.78 18.46
N SER A 386 4.77 9.96 18.20
CA SER A 386 5.27 11.05 17.35
C SER A 386 4.81 10.98 15.89
N TRP A 387 4.20 9.88 15.46
CA TRP A 387 3.65 9.70 14.12
C TRP A 387 2.13 9.94 14.08
N TRP A 388 1.50 10.28 15.20
CA TRP A 388 0.06 10.41 15.31
C TRP A 388 -0.33 11.74 15.95
N THR A 389 -1.47 12.28 15.54
CA THR A 389 -2.14 13.41 16.18
C THR A 389 -3.59 13.06 16.46
N GLU A 390 -4.19 13.64 17.48
CA GLU A 390 -5.61 13.47 17.77
C GLU A 390 -6.41 14.62 17.14
N GLN A 391 -7.49 14.29 16.43
CA GLN A 391 -8.48 15.26 15.98
C GLN A 391 -9.41 15.63 17.14
N SER A 392 -9.57 16.93 17.38
CA SER A 392 -10.60 17.42 18.29
C SER A 392 -11.98 17.27 17.63
N LYS A 393 -13.06 17.26 18.44
CA LYS A 393 -14.43 17.21 17.90
C LYS A 393 -14.76 18.38 16.96
N GLY A 394 -14.06 19.51 17.07
CA GLY A 394 -14.27 20.70 16.22
C GLY A 394 -13.62 20.56 14.83
N ASP A 395 -12.48 19.88 14.72
CA ASP A 395 -11.75 19.73 13.46
C ASP A 395 -12.48 18.82 12.48
N VAL A 396 -13.21 17.83 13.00
CA VAL A 396 -13.99 16.87 12.20
C VAL A 396 -15.18 17.54 11.50
N GLN A 397 -15.83 18.52 12.15
CA GLN A 397 -16.93 19.28 11.57
C GLN A 397 -16.45 20.22 10.45
N ALA A 398 -15.34 20.94 10.68
CA ALA A 398 -14.77 21.83 9.68
C ALA A 398 -14.26 21.09 8.43
N GLN A 399 -13.76 19.85 8.58
CA GLN A 399 -13.29 19.03 7.47
C GLN A 399 -14.45 18.44 6.64
N ALA A 400 -15.60 18.14 7.27
CA ALA A 400 -16.83 17.79 6.57
C ALA A 400 -17.40 18.99 5.79
N ASP A 401 -17.45 20.17 6.42
CA ASP A 401 -17.98 21.39 5.82
C ASP A 401 -17.11 21.89 4.63
N ALA A 402 -15.78 21.74 4.71
CA ALA A 402 -14.87 22.05 3.61
C ALA A 402 -15.04 21.13 2.39
N GLN A 403 -15.52 19.90 2.61
CA GLN A 403 -15.75 18.92 1.55
C GLN A 403 -17.08 19.18 0.83
N ASP A 404 -18.13 19.59 1.55
CA ASP A 404 -19.40 20.04 0.96
C ASP A 404 -19.27 21.38 0.21
N GLY A 405 -18.38 22.29 0.66
CA GLY A 405 -18.12 23.57 0.00
C GLY A 405 -17.47 23.45 -1.39
N VAL A 406 -16.64 22.42 -1.61
CA VAL A 406 -16.03 22.15 -2.92
C VAL A 406 -17.08 21.63 -3.92
N VAL A 407 -18.01 20.78 -3.46
CA VAL A 407 -19.12 20.26 -4.29
C VAL A 407 -20.15 21.36 -4.63
N ALA A 408 -20.42 22.29 -3.70
CA ALA A 408 -21.37 23.38 -3.94
C ALA A 408 -20.86 24.45 -4.93
N SER A 409 -19.54 24.69 -4.98
CA SER A 409 -18.94 25.68 -5.89
C SER A 409 -18.94 25.27 -7.37
N ALA A 410 -19.12 23.97 -7.67
CA ALA A 410 -19.25 23.44 -9.03
C ALA A 410 -20.67 23.57 -9.63
N GLY A 411 -21.66 24.05 -8.85
CA GLY A 411 -23.08 24.03 -9.22
C GLY A 411 -23.72 25.35 -9.64
N SER A 412 -22.98 26.47 -9.78
CA SER A 412 -23.59 27.77 -10.12
C SER A 412 -22.82 28.57 -11.18
N GLY A 413 -22.69 27.99 -12.37
CA GLY A 413 -22.36 28.72 -13.60
C GLY A 413 -23.59 28.83 -14.50
N SER A 414 -24.48 29.79 -14.22
CA SER A 414 -25.65 30.08 -15.07
C SER A 414 -25.19 30.63 -16.42
N ALA A 415 -25.65 29.97 -17.49
CA ALA A 415 -25.44 30.36 -18.88
C ALA A 415 -26.04 31.75 -19.18
N ALA A 416 -25.21 32.64 -19.73
CA ALA A 416 -25.66 33.78 -20.52
C ALA A 416 -25.18 33.56 -21.96
N SER A 417 -26.13 33.27 -22.84
CA SER A 417 -25.95 33.05 -24.27
C SER A 417 -25.69 34.38 -24.97
N ASP A 418 -24.54 34.50 -25.64
CA ASP A 418 -24.27 35.58 -26.58
C ASP A 418 -24.41 35.03 -28.01
N ALA A 419 -25.47 35.48 -28.69
CA ALA A 419 -25.79 35.09 -30.06
C ALA A 419 -25.25 36.16 -31.03
N GLY A 420 -24.05 35.93 -31.55
CA GLY A 420 -23.48 36.74 -32.63
C GLY A 420 -24.18 36.45 -33.96
N GLN A 421 -25.12 37.30 -34.34
CA GLN A 421 -25.76 37.29 -35.66
C GLN A 421 -25.07 38.29 -36.59
N CYS A 422 -24.43 37.75 -37.61
CA CYS A 422 -23.83 38.48 -38.72
C CYS A 422 -24.93 39.09 -39.60
N HIS A 423 -24.93 40.41 -39.79
CA HIS A 423 -25.64 41.07 -40.89
C HIS A 423 -24.75 42.13 -41.54
N ASP A 424 -24.40 41.83 -42.77
CA ASP A 424 -23.87 42.70 -43.81
C ASP A 424 -24.94 43.70 -44.25
N LYS A 425 -24.58 44.99 -44.40
CA LYS A 425 -25.09 45.87 -45.47
C LYS A 425 -24.32 47.21 -45.53
N SER A 426 -24.00 47.51 -46.77
CA SER A 426 -23.17 48.56 -47.35
C SER A 426 -23.69 50.00 -47.21
N THR A 427 -22.85 50.92 -47.75
CA THR A 427 -23.14 52.29 -48.24
C THR A 427 -22.89 53.36 -47.16
N ILE A 428 -21.87 54.23 -47.26
CA ILE A 428 -21.36 55.09 -48.36
C ILE A 428 -19.83 55.16 -48.31
#